data_AF-A0A9P9SW14-F1
#
_entry.id   AF-A0A9P9SW14-F1
#
_cell.length_a   1.000
_cell.length_b   1.000
_cell.length_c   1.000
_cell.angle_alpha   90.00
_cell.angle_beta   90.00
_cell.angle_gamma   90.00
#
_symmetry.space_group_name_H-M   'P 1'
#
loop_
_entity.id
_entity.type
_entity.pdbx_description
1 polymer ?
#
loop_
_entity_poly.entity_id
_entity_poly.type
_entity_poly.pdbx_seq_one_letter_code
_entity_poly.pdbx_strand_id
1 'polypeptide(L)'
;MKADYNQNYINYFTAEHKSDDYKKINPHETVPAATDGDDLTLTESSGAESMYPKDLKRRADVNRWLLWEASSWFPTCYVYLVENVVKPLMKAEPDQKVTDAESEKFHRGASILEARLSKHKWLTGDNVTIADIAVAADMHLWRHQKLPLDQYPNIKRWLVDGVEQLDGWKKTQVAVDKALLPSGPPATVRTSVTTTVNYTNAVDKPTEIYFYESEKAKDIHTPGDAPVEINIHDAWPNAKDFTIDRNGFSLHEFKANHDDWDDDEAVRSSFYPEVVELLKRTTGAKRVLVFDHTIRTERNAQKKLTDEKNTSQRTPVMLVHCDYTAESGPVRVTQLLGEEAEDLLSRRVSFINVWKPLNIVEERPLAMCDVESCRDEDFFKLFLRYRERDGENYVMKHSPRHKWYYFPKMTPQQAILLKTYDSATDGRARFVGHTAFVDPTSPPNAPMRESVEIRTICFY
;
A
#
# COMPACT_ATOMS: atom_id res chain seq x y z
N MET A 1 23.36 7.12 -21.28
CA MET A 1 24.79 6.75 -21.37
C MET A 1 25.17 6.12 -20.03
N LYS A 2 25.82 4.95 -20.02
CA LYS A 2 26.43 4.41 -18.80
C LYS A 2 27.87 4.90 -18.80
N ALA A 3 28.22 5.85 -17.93
CA ALA A 3 29.61 6.14 -17.64
C ALA A 3 30.05 5.14 -16.57
N ASP A 4 31.19 4.47 -16.79
CA ASP A 4 31.79 3.62 -15.76
C ASP A 4 32.47 4.54 -14.74
N TYR A 5 32.19 4.32 -13.46
CA TYR A 5 32.77 5.11 -12.37
C TYR A 5 33.09 4.23 -11.16
N ASN A 6 34.12 4.60 -10.41
CA ASN A 6 34.43 4.01 -9.11
C ASN A 6 33.89 4.92 -8.01
N GLN A 7 33.09 4.37 -7.10
CA GLN A 7 32.48 5.12 -6.01
C GLN A 7 33.25 4.90 -4.71
N ASN A 8 33.80 5.98 -4.14
CA ASN A 8 34.39 5.99 -2.80
C ASN A 8 33.38 6.62 -1.83
N TYR A 9 33.02 5.88 -0.79
CA TYR A 9 32.09 6.37 0.23
C TYR A 9 32.84 7.22 1.26
N ILE A 10 32.37 8.45 1.45
CA ILE A 10 32.87 9.38 2.47
C ILE A 10 31.74 9.59 3.48
N ASN A 11 31.97 9.19 4.72
CA ASN A 11 30.98 9.34 5.77
C ASN A 11 30.96 10.79 6.30
N TYR A 12 29.88 11.48 5.96
CA TYR A 12 29.66 12.86 6.37
C TYR A 12 29.53 13.01 7.89
N PHE A 13 28.85 12.07 8.55
CA PHE A 13 28.53 12.14 9.99
C PHE A 13 29.73 11.84 10.90
N THR A 14 30.73 11.12 10.41
CA THR A 14 32.02 10.91 11.10
C THR A 14 33.09 11.92 10.66
N ALA A 15 32.72 12.93 9.88
CA ALA A 15 33.58 14.00 9.39
C ALA A 15 34.77 13.54 8.51
N GLU A 16 34.64 12.44 7.77
CA GLU A 16 35.70 11.96 6.86
C GLU A 16 36.05 12.97 5.76
N HIS A 17 35.07 13.79 5.34
CA HIS A 17 35.25 14.91 4.42
C HIS A 17 36.19 16.02 4.94
N LYS A 18 36.54 15.98 6.22
CA LYS A 18 37.50 16.92 6.85
C LYS A 18 38.90 16.32 7.02
N SER A 19 39.14 15.09 6.56
CA SER A 19 40.46 14.46 6.62
C SER A 19 41.45 15.16 5.68
N ASP A 20 42.74 15.14 6.04
CA ASP A 20 43.80 15.72 5.20
C ASP A 20 43.86 15.08 3.80
N ASP A 21 43.52 13.80 3.69
CA ASP A 21 43.47 13.10 2.41
C ASP A 21 42.27 13.55 1.55
N TYR A 22 41.11 13.81 2.16
CA TYR A 22 39.97 14.35 1.41
C TYR A 22 40.18 15.81 1.01
N LYS A 23 40.83 16.63 1.85
CA LYS A 23 41.13 18.05 1.52
C LYS A 23 42.05 18.21 0.30
N LYS A 24 42.90 17.21 0.03
CA LYS A 24 43.71 17.17 -1.20
C LYS A 24 42.84 17.02 -2.46
N ILE A 25 41.67 16.40 -2.32
CA ILE A 25 40.70 16.22 -3.41
C ILE A 25 39.76 17.43 -3.47
N ASN A 26 39.12 17.79 -2.37
CA ASN A 26 38.23 18.94 -2.30
C ASN A 26 38.58 19.86 -1.11
N PRO A 27 39.24 21.01 -1.35
CA PRO A 27 39.60 21.95 -0.29
C PRO A 27 38.39 22.64 0.36
N HIS A 28 37.20 22.56 -0.25
CA HIS A 28 35.96 23.06 0.35
C HIS A 28 35.38 22.12 1.42
N GLU A 29 35.95 20.92 1.59
CA GLU A 29 35.49 19.92 2.56
C GLU A 29 34.01 19.53 2.33
N THR A 30 33.52 19.65 1.09
CA THR A 30 32.15 19.31 0.70
C THR A 30 32.09 18.01 -0.10
N VAL A 31 30.93 17.36 -0.10
CA VAL A 31 30.61 16.24 -0.98
C VAL A 31 29.44 16.64 -1.89
N PRO A 32 29.33 16.13 -3.14
CA PRO A 32 30.24 15.20 -3.81
C PRO A 32 31.50 15.88 -4.39
N ALA A 33 32.52 15.07 -4.65
CA ALA A 33 33.68 15.42 -5.48
C ALA A 33 33.99 14.26 -6.43
N ALA A 34 34.42 14.56 -7.65
CA ALA A 34 34.75 13.58 -8.68
C ALA A 34 36.10 13.90 -9.29
N THR A 35 36.88 12.86 -9.59
CA THR A 35 38.14 12.96 -10.34
C THR A 35 38.03 12.15 -11.63
N ASP A 36 38.37 12.75 -12.77
CA ASP A 36 38.47 12.08 -14.06
C ASP A 36 39.92 12.14 -14.55
N GLY A 37 40.61 11.00 -14.47
CA GLY A 37 42.08 10.94 -14.62
C GLY A 37 42.84 11.71 -13.54
N ASP A 38 44.08 12.08 -13.84
CA ASP A 38 44.95 12.86 -12.94
C ASP A 38 44.71 14.38 -13.05
N ASP A 39 43.95 14.84 -14.07
CA ASP A 39 43.94 16.23 -14.52
C ASP A 39 42.63 16.99 -14.26
N LEU A 40 41.54 16.29 -13.90
CA LEU A 40 40.24 16.92 -13.71
C LEU A 40 39.62 16.53 -12.37
N THR A 41 39.58 17.49 -11.45
CA THR A 41 38.77 17.40 -10.23
C THR A 41 37.57 18.33 -10.35
N LEU A 42 36.38 17.76 -10.24
CA LEU A 42 35.12 18.48 -10.21
C LEU A 42 34.51 18.40 -8.81
N THR A 43 34.14 19.57 -8.30
CA THR A 43 33.36 19.74 -7.08
C THR A 43 32.03 20.37 -7.47
N GLU A 44 31.00 20.22 -6.63
CA GLU A 44 29.61 20.58 -6.94
C GLU A 44 28.91 19.60 -7.91
N SER A 45 27.61 19.40 -7.70
CA SER A 45 26.80 18.48 -8.50
C SER A 45 26.57 19.05 -9.91
N SER A 46 27.05 18.36 -10.94
CA SER A 46 26.73 18.68 -12.34
C SER A 46 26.54 17.41 -13.19
N GLY A 47 25.63 17.47 -14.17
CA GLY A 47 25.09 16.30 -14.87
C GLY A 47 25.66 16.02 -16.26
N ALA A 48 25.25 14.87 -16.82
CA ALA A 48 25.74 14.33 -18.10
C ALA A 48 25.12 14.95 -19.38
N GLU A 49 25.84 14.87 -20.51
CA GLU A 49 25.54 15.53 -21.79
C GLU A 49 24.15 15.20 -22.38
N SER A 50 23.59 14.01 -22.14
CA SER A 50 22.32 13.59 -22.78
C SER A 50 21.06 14.25 -22.23
N MET A 51 21.10 14.74 -20.98
CA MET A 51 19.98 15.46 -20.33
C MET A 51 20.20 16.99 -20.34
N TYR A 52 21.20 17.45 -21.10
CA TYR A 52 21.59 18.84 -21.20
C TYR A 52 21.57 19.31 -22.67
N PRO A 53 20.52 20.06 -23.10
CA PRO A 53 20.29 20.35 -24.51
C PRO A 53 21.44 21.18 -25.13
N LYS A 54 21.73 20.95 -26.42
CA LYS A 54 22.70 21.74 -27.21
C LYS A 54 22.12 23.07 -27.71
N ASP A 55 20.80 23.14 -27.89
CA ASP A 55 20.12 24.38 -28.25
C ASP A 55 20.29 25.43 -27.15
N LEU A 56 20.78 26.62 -27.52
CA LEU A 56 21.15 27.66 -26.55
C LEU A 56 19.95 28.20 -25.78
N LYS A 57 18.77 28.28 -26.39
CA LYS A 57 17.56 28.79 -25.71
C LYS A 57 17.06 27.79 -24.67
N ARG A 58 16.98 26.51 -25.02
CA ARG A 58 16.61 25.43 -24.09
C ARG A 58 17.64 25.31 -22.97
N ARG A 59 18.93 25.42 -23.30
CA ARG A 59 20.02 25.37 -22.33
C ARG A 59 19.95 26.54 -21.34
N ALA A 60 19.63 27.75 -21.81
CA ALA A 60 19.42 28.89 -20.93
C ALA A 60 18.26 28.67 -19.95
N ASP A 61 17.16 28.04 -20.39
CA ASP A 61 16.03 27.69 -19.53
C ASP A 61 16.41 26.64 -18.47
N VAL A 62 17.17 25.61 -18.85
CA VAL A 62 17.75 24.62 -17.91
C VAL A 62 18.63 25.32 -16.87
N ASN A 63 19.57 26.17 -17.32
CA ASN A 63 20.47 26.89 -16.41
C ASN A 63 19.73 27.82 -15.46
N ARG A 64 18.64 28.47 -15.93
CA ARG A 64 17.81 29.29 -15.05
C ARG A 64 17.24 28.48 -13.88
N TRP A 65 16.76 27.26 -14.14
CA TRP A 65 16.24 26.39 -13.10
C TRP A 65 17.32 25.86 -12.16
N LEU A 66 18.50 25.48 -12.68
CA LEU A 66 19.63 25.07 -11.84
C LEU A 66 20.10 26.20 -10.91
N LEU A 67 20.21 27.43 -11.43
CA LEU A 67 20.58 28.59 -10.63
C LEU A 67 19.51 28.95 -9.59
N TRP A 68 18.23 28.87 -9.98
CA TRP A 68 17.12 29.11 -9.07
C TRP A 68 17.06 28.05 -7.96
N GLU A 69 17.29 26.79 -8.31
CA GLU A 69 17.36 25.67 -7.37
C GLU A 69 18.41 25.93 -6.30
N ALA A 70 19.68 26.05 -6.70
CA ALA A 70 20.80 26.25 -5.78
C ALA A 70 20.67 27.52 -4.91
N SER A 71 20.11 28.61 -5.46
CA SER A 71 20.05 29.90 -4.75
C SER A 71 18.80 30.10 -3.90
N SER A 72 17.70 29.43 -4.23
CA SER A 72 16.37 29.74 -3.66
C SER A 72 15.61 28.50 -3.21
N TRP A 73 15.64 27.40 -3.96
CA TRP A 73 14.85 26.21 -3.65
C TRP A 73 15.55 25.31 -2.62
N PHE A 74 16.82 25.00 -2.86
CA PHE A 74 17.63 24.16 -1.99
C PHE A 74 17.68 24.70 -0.56
N PRO A 75 18.03 25.98 -0.30
CA PRO A 75 18.12 26.48 1.07
C PRO A 75 16.83 26.30 1.87
N THR A 76 15.69 26.47 1.21
CA THR A 76 14.38 26.35 1.83
C THR A 76 13.99 24.89 2.08
N CYS A 77 14.14 23.99 1.10
CA CYS A 77 13.89 22.55 1.28
C CYS A 77 14.85 21.94 2.32
N TYR A 78 16.09 22.43 2.37
CA TYR A 78 17.13 21.95 3.28
C TYR A 78 16.79 22.19 4.75
N VAL A 79 16.10 23.28 5.09
CA VAL A 79 15.61 23.52 6.47
C VAL A 79 14.73 22.36 6.94
N TYR A 80 13.77 21.94 6.11
CA TYR A 80 12.87 20.82 6.43
C TYR A 80 13.62 19.48 6.54
N LEU A 81 14.62 19.26 5.67
CA LEU A 81 15.48 18.08 5.75
C LEU A 81 16.27 18.03 7.06
N VAL A 82 16.89 19.15 7.45
CA VAL A 82 17.67 19.22 8.69
C VAL A 82 16.77 18.97 9.90
N GLU A 83 15.65 19.68 9.98
CA GLU A 83 14.74 19.59 11.12
C GLU A 83 14.08 18.22 11.23
N ASN A 84 13.53 17.68 10.15
CA ASN A 84 12.69 16.48 10.22
C ASN A 84 13.42 15.16 9.92
N VAL A 85 14.64 15.20 9.38
CA VAL A 85 15.41 13.98 9.03
C VAL A 85 16.76 13.96 9.75
N VAL A 86 17.60 14.99 9.58
CA VAL A 86 18.98 14.98 10.09
C VAL A 86 19.03 15.07 11.61
N LYS A 87 18.24 15.95 12.23
CA LYS A 87 18.19 16.05 13.70
C LYS A 87 17.77 14.74 14.36
N PRO A 88 16.63 14.09 13.96
CA PRO A 88 16.27 12.78 14.49
C PRO A 88 17.36 11.72 14.31
N LEU A 89 18.00 11.69 13.13
CA LEU A 89 19.13 10.79 12.86
C LEU A 89 20.29 10.99 13.85
N MET A 90 20.53 12.24 14.26
CA MET A 90 21.52 12.62 15.27
C MET A 90 20.98 12.60 16.71
N LYS A 91 19.80 12.01 16.95
CA LYS A 91 19.12 11.96 18.26
C LYS A 91 18.80 13.34 18.85
N ALA A 92 18.58 14.32 17.98
CA ALA A 92 18.07 15.64 18.33
C ALA A 92 16.60 15.76 17.90
N GLU A 93 15.83 16.56 18.64
CA GLU A 93 14.42 16.81 18.34
C GLU A 93 14.25 17.89 17.26
N PRO A 94 13.31 17.72 16.31
CA PRO A 94 12.91 18.79 15.39
C PRO A 94 12.36 20.02 16.14
N ASP A 95 12.64 21.22 15.63
CA ASP A 95 12.03 22.46 16.11
C ASP A 95 11.00 22.98 15.11
N GLN A 96 9.72 22.81 15.44
CA GLN A 96 8.62 23.24 14.61
C GLN A 96 8.62 24.76 14.34
N LYS A 97 9.19 25.58 15.24
CA LYS A 97 9.26 27.04 15.02
C LYS A 97 10.18 27.39 13.85
N VAL A 98 11.21 26.58 13.60
CA VAL A 98 12.15 26.77 12.49
C VAL A 98 11.46 26.48 11.16
N THR A 99 10.71 25.37 11.07
CA THR A 99 9.95 25.03 9.87
C THR A 99 8.77 25.97 9.63
N ASP A 100 8.09 26.42 10.70
CA ASP A 100 7.02 27.41 10.61
C ASP A 100 7.55 28.76 10.07
N ALA A 101 8.73 29.20 10.50
CA ALA A 101 9.37 30.43 10.02
C ALA A 101 9.81 30.35 8.55
N GLU A 102 10.12 29.16 8.05
CA GLU A 102 10.53 28.95 6.65
C GLU A 102 9.34 28.72 5.70
N SER A 103 8.16 28.44 6.25
CA SER A 103 6.93 28.07 5.53
C SER A 103 6.55 29.06 4.41
N GLU A 104 6.62 30.37 4.67
CA GLU A 104 6.26 31.38 3.67
C GLU A 104 7.17 31.30 2.42
N LYS A 105 8.49 31.13 2.63
CA LYS A 105 9.45 31.00 1.53
C LYS A 105 9.25 29.71 0.77
N PHE A 106 8.98 28.61 1.48
CA PHE A 106 8.66 27.33 0.85
C PHE A 106 7.45 27.45 -0.06
N HIS A 107 6.35 27.99 0.47
CA HIS A 107 5.12 28.16 -0.29
C HIS A 107 5.30 29.08 -1.50
N ARG A 108 6.10 30.14 -1.37
CA ARG A 108 6.46 31.01 -2.50
C ARG A 108 7.22 30.24 -3.60
N GLY A 109 8.22 29.45 -3.23
CA GLY A 109 8.98 28.63 -4.19
C GLY A 109 8.11 27.55 -4.84
N ALA A 110 7.30 26.85 -4.04
CA ALA A 110 6.38 25.83 -4.51
C ALA A 110 5.33 26.40 -5.47
N SER A 111 4.80 27.60 -5.21
CA SER A 111 3.89 28.26 -6.15
C SER A 111 4.52 28.56 -7.52
N ILE A 112 5.82 28.87 -7.58
CA ILE A 112 6.55 29.05 -8.85
C ILE A 112 6.66 27.73 -9.61
N LEU A 113 7.03 26.65 -8.91
CA LEU A 113 7.12 25.31 -9.50
C LEU A 113 5.76 24.78 -9.96
N GLU A 114 4.73 24.91 -9.13
CA GLU A 114 3.36 24.50 -9.44
C GLU A 114 2.84 25.22 -10.68
N ALA A 115 3.02 26.54 -10.75
CA ALA A 115 2.61 27.33 -11.92
C ALA A 115 3.34 26.88 -13.19
N ARG A 116 4.63 26.54 -13.10
CA ARG A 116 5.39 25.99 -14.23
C ARG A 116 4.87 24.63 -14.66
N LEU A 117 4.72 23.70 -13.70
CA LEU A 117 4.35 22.31 -13.94
C LEU A 117 2.88 22.11 -14.29
N SER A 118 2.03 23.13 -14.08
CA SER A 118 0.67 23.16 -14.60
C SER A 118 0.61 23.25 -16.13
N LYS A 119 1.66 23.77 -16.76
CA LYS A 119 1.74 24.00 -18.22
C LYS A 119 2.66 23.03 -18.94
N HIS A 120 3.55 22.36 -18.21
CA HIS A 120 4.59 21.53 -18.79
C HIS A 120 4.70 20.18 -18.08
N LYS A 121 4.99 19.14 -18.85
CA LYS A 121 5.22 17.80 -18.31
C LYS A 121 6.45 17.79 -17.39
N TRP A 122 7.53 18.41 -17.84
CA TRP A 122 8.83 18.59 -17.15
C TRP A 122 9.17 20.08 -17.05
N LEU A 123 10.17 20.44 -16.24
CA LEU A 123 10.52 21.84 -15.97
C LEU A 123 10.89 22.65 -17.21
N THR A 124 11.46 22.03 -18.23
CA THR A 124 11.94 22.71 -19.45
C THR A 124 11.25 22.25 -20.74
N GLY A 125 10.10 21.58 -20.63
CA GLY A 125 9.25 21.19 -21.76
C GLY A 125 8.77 19.75 -21.69
N ASP A 126 8.88 19.03 -22.80
CA ASP A 126 8.31 17.68 -22.96
C ASP A 126 9.26 16.54 -22.57
N ASN A 127 10.55 16.84 -22.42
CA ASN A 127 11.58 15.88 -22.07
C ASN A 127 12.24 16.24 -20.74
N VAL A 128 12.64 15.20 -19.99
CA VAL A 128 13.41 15.33 -18.76
C VAL A 128 14.78 15.97 -19.03
N THR A 129 15.22 16.83 -18.12
CA THR A 129 16.54 17.48 -18.15
C THR A 129 17.22 17.42 -16.79
N ILE A 130 18.50 17.80 -16.74
CA ILE A 130 19.23 17.89 -15.45
C ILE A 130 18.59 18.87 -14.45
N ALA A 131 17.83 19.86 -14.93
CA ALA A 131 17.05 20.74 -14.05
C ALA A 131 15.98 19.97 -13.27
N ASP A 132 15.33 18.98 -13.90
CA ASP A 132 14.32 18.17 -13.22
C ASP A 132 14.92 17.36 -12.09
N ILE A 133 16.10 16.79 -12.33
CA ILE A 133 16.83 15.99 -11.34
C ILE A 133 17.29 16.88 -10.17
N ALA A 134 17.89 18.03 -10.46
CA ALA A 134 18.39 18.94 -9.42
C ALA A 134 17.27 19.45 -8.51
N VAL A 135 16.19 20.00 -9.08
CA VAL A 135 15.06 20.55 -8.29
C VAL A 135 14.35 19.45 -7.49
N ALA A 136 14.23 18.24 -8.04
CA ALA A 136 13.62 17.12 -7.33
C ALA A 136 14.52 16.57 -6.22
N ALA A 137 15.85 16.63 -6.39
CA ALA A 137 16.80 16.14 -5.41
C ALA A 137 16.62 16.83 -4.05
N ASP A 138 16.24 18.10 -4.01
CA ASP A 138 15.94 18.80 -2.75
C ASP A 138 14.74 18.21 -1.99
N MET A 139 13.86 17.53 -2.72
CA MET A 139 12.63 16.89 -2.23
C MET A 139 12.72 15.36 -2.20
N HIS A 140 13.92 14.79 -2.32
CA HIS A 140 14.13 13.34 -2.44
C HIS A 140 13.58 12.52 -1.26
N LEU A 141 13.34 13.16 -0.12
CA LEU A 141 12.72 12.58 1.06
C LEU A 141 11.48 13.37 1.49
N TRP A 142 10.74 13.99 0.56
CA TRP A 142 9.69 14.98 0.86
C TRP A 142 8.68 14.56 1.94
N ARG A 143 8.34 13.27 2.03
CA ARG A 143 7.48 12.72 3.09
C ARG A 143 8.14 12.76 4.47
N HIS A 144 9.42 12.37 4.58
CA HIS A 144 10.18 12.43 5.84
C HIS A 144 10.61 13.85 6.19
N GLN A 145 10.92 14.67 5.18
CA GLN A 145 11.12 16.11 5.32
C GLN A 145 9.84 16.82 5.79
N LYS A 146 8.67 16.19 5.64
CA LYS A 146 7.34 16.78 5.89
C LYS A 146 7.10 18.05 5.07
N LEU A 147 7.53 18.04 3.81
CA LEU A 147 7.25 19.16 2.90
C LEU A 147 5.73 19.26 2.65
N PRO A 148 5.12 20.46 2.74
CA PRO A 148 3.68 20.64 2.59
C PRO A 148 3.26 20.61 1.11
N LEU A 149 3.47 19.47 0.45
CA LEU A 149 3.22 19.26 -0.98
C LEU A 149 1.76 18.96 -1.31
N ASP A 150 0.90 18.77 -0.31
CA ASP A 150 -0.46 18.28 -0.55
C ASP A 150 -1.34 19.21 -1.38
N GLN A 151 -1.09 20.51 -1.26
CA GLN A 151 -1.76 21.57 -2.01
C GLN A 151 -1.17 21.83 -3.41
N TYR A 152 -0.15 21.07 -3.83
CA TYR A 152 0.57 21.26 -5.09
C TYR A 152 0.47 20.01 -5.99
N PRO A 153 -0.69 19.78 -6.63
CA PRO A 153 -0.93 18.55 -7.39
C PRO A 153 -0.01 18.40 -8.60
N ASN A 154 0.42 19.49 -9.25
CA ASN A 154 1.33 19.39 -10.39
C ASN A 154 2.77 19.07 -9.97
N ILE A 155 3.23 19.59 -8.82
CA ILE A 155 4.49 19.15 -8.22
C ILE A 155 4.42 17.68 -7.85
N LYS A 156 3.35 17.22 -7.17
CA LYS A 156 3.21 15.80 -6.79
C LYS A 156 3.21 14.88 -8.01
N ARG A 157 2.45 15.20 -9.07
CA ARG A 157 2.48 14.48 -10.36
C ARG A 157 3.90 14.40 -10.91
N TRP A 158 4.57 15.54 -11.05
CA TRP A 158 5.88 15.62 -11.67
C TRP A 158 6.95 14.85 -10.87
N LEU A 159 6.90 14.93 -9.54
CA LEU A 159 7.82 14.23 -8.66
C LEU A 159 7.55 12.72 -8.62
N VAL A 160 6.32 12.31 -8.26
CA VAL A 160 5.98 10.91 -7.96
C VAL A 160 5.76 10.09 -9.24
N ASP A 161 5.01 10.63 -10.19
CA ASP A 161 4.69 9.91 -11.44
C ASP A 161 5.75 10.13 -12.53
N GLY A 162 6.64 11.12 -12.32
CA GLY A 162 7.69 11.50 -13.27
C GLY A 162 9.09 11.15 -12.76
N VAL A 163 9.68 12.02 -11.94
CA VAL A 163 11.10 11.93 -11.55
C VAL A 163 11.41 10.64 -10.77
N GLU A 164 10.59 10.29 -9.78
CA GLU A 164 10.76 9.07 -8.96
C GLU A 164 10.64 7.79 -9.81
N GLN A 165 10.03 7.87 -11.00
CA GLN A 165 9.90 6.73 -11.91
C GLN A 165 11.13 6.47 -12.78
N LEU A 166 12.08 7.42 -12.84
CA LEU A 166 13.29 7.28 -13.64
C LEU A 166 14.21 6.18 -13.07
N ASP A 167 14.74 5.34 -13.95
CA ASP A 167 15.64 4.23 -13.57
C ASP A 167 16.85 4.70 -12.73
N GLY A 168 17.41 5.86 -13.06
CA GLY A 168 18.53 6.45 -12.33
C GLY A 168 18.15 6.78 -10.88
N TRP A 169 16.97 7.37 -10.69
CA TRP A 169 16.45 7.73 -9.38
C TRP A 169 16.18 6.49 -8.51
N LYS A 170 15.47 5.51 -9.07
CA LYS A 170 15.16 4.23 -8.38
C LYS A 170 16.42 3.52 -7.88
N LYS A 171 17.49 3.54 -8.69
CA LYS A 171 18.77 2.90 -8.35
C LYS A 171 19.51 3.60 -7.20
N THR A 172 19.38 4.91 -7.07
CA THR A 172 20.04 5.67 -6.01
C THR A 172 19.26 5.70 -4.71
N GLN A 173 17.94 5.50 -4.74
CA GLN A 173 17.08 5.61 -3.55
C GLN A 173 17.49 4.66 -2.42
N VAL A 174 17.88 3.42 -2.74
CA VAL A 174 18.33 2.44 -1.72
C VAL A 174 19.52 2.97 -0.90
N ALA A 175 20.46 3.67 -1.55
CA ALA A 175 21.61 4.24 -0.88
C ALA A 175 21.22 5.44 0.02
N VAL A 176 20.30 6.27 -0.44
CA VAL A 176 19.71 7.36 0.35
C VAL A 176 19.03 6.82 1.60
N ASP A 177 18.14 5.83 1.43
CA ASP A 177 17.38 5.25 2.54
C ASP A 177 18.34 4.64 3.57
N LYS A 178 19.37 3.92 3.13
CA LYS A 178 20.38 3.35 4.04
C LYS A 178 21.15 4.44 4.83
N ALA A 179 21.47 5.56 4.19
CA ALA A 179 22.30 6.60 4.79
C ALA A 179 21.52 7.53 5.74
N LEU A 180 20.31 7.94 5.33
CA LEU A 180 19.52 8.94 6.03
C LEU A 180 18.36 8.35 6.85
N LEU A 181 18.01 7.09 6.59
CA LEU A 181 16.97 6.33 7.29
C LEU A 181 17.51 4.95 7.73
N PRO A 182 18.60 4.88 8.52
CA PRO A 182 19.31 3.62 8.83
C PRO A 182 18.49 2.63 9.66
N SER A 183 17.42 3.07 10.31
CA SER A 183 16.42 2.22 10.97
C SER A 183 15.40 1.62 9.98
N GLY A 184 15.66 1.78 8.68
CA GLY A 184 14.67 1.68 7.62
C GLY A 184 13.81 2.94 7.54
N PRO A 185 13.10 3.17 6.43
CA PRO A 185 11.95 4.05 6.51
C PRO A 185 11.05 3.56 7.66
N PRO A 186 10.35 4.45 8.39
CA PRO A 186 9.18 4.00 9.13
C PRO A 186 8.31 3.16 8.18
N ALA A 187 7.46 2.28 8.69
CA ALA A 187 6.65 1.33 7.91
C ALA A 187 5.68 1.96 6.86
N THR A 188 5.89 3.21 6.46
CA THR A 188 5.00 4.11 5.73
C THR A 188 5.65 4.83 4.54
N VAL A 189 6.83 4.43 4.04
CA VAL A 189 7.42 5.06 2.82
C VAL A 189 7.74 4.06 1.71
N ARG A 190 6.75 3.25 1.35
CA ARG A 190 6.58 2.72 -0.01
C ARG A 190 5.16 3.04 -0.44
N THR A 191 4.96 3.66 -1.59
CA THR A 191 3.59 3.99 -2.06
C THR A 191 2.85 2.79 -2.61
N SER A 192 3.57 1.74 -3.01
CA SER A 192 3.02 0.50 -3.54
C SER A 192 4.07 -0.60 -3.63
N VAL A 193 3.61 -1.85 -3.75
CA VAL A 193 4.39 -3.02 -4.16
C VAL A 193 3.79 -3.60 -5.44
N THR A 194 4.65 -4.16 -6.30
CA THR A 194 4.22 -4.84 -7.53
C THR A 194 4.30 -6.34 -7.32
N THR A 195 3.19 -7.05 -7.56
CA THR A 195 3.10 -8.50 -7.32
C THR A 195 2.10 -9.14 -8.27
N THR A 196 2.14 -10.47 -8.40
CA THR A 196 1.17 -11.23 -9.17
C THR A 196 0.03 -11.69 -8.27
N VAL A 197 -1.21 -11.38 -8.67
CA VAL A 197 -2.42 -11.92 -8.04
C VAL A 197 -3.21 -12.76 -9.03
N ASN A 198 -3.98 -13.72 -8.51
CA ASN A 198 -4.71 -14.68 -9.34
C ASN A 198 -6.14 -14.21 -9.56
N TYR A 199 -6.38 -13.51 -10.67
CA TYR A 199 -7.72 -13.26 -11.20
C TYR A 199 -8.27 -14.52 -11.87
N THR A 200 -9.53 -14.48 -12.28
CA THR A 200 -10.17 -15.57 -13.04
C THR A 200 -10.64 -15.06 -14.39
N ASN A 201 -10.40 -15.81 -15.46
CA ASN A 201 -10.91 -15.46 -16.79
C ASN A 201 -12.44 -15.56 -16.80
N ALA A 202 -13.12 -14.56 -17.37
CA ALA A 202 -14.55 -14.68 -17.61
C ALA A 202 -14.76 -15.59 -18.84
N VAL A 203 -15.42 -16.73 -18.65
CA VAL A 203 -15.70 -17.73 -19.68
C VAL A 203 -17.20 -18.05 -19.74
N ASP A 204 -17.66 -18.60 -20.86
CA ASP A 204 -19.09 -18.90 -21.08
C ASP A 204 -19.61 -20.13 -20.31
N LYS A 205 -18.74 -20.82 -19.55
CA LYS A 205 -19.10 -21.98 -18.73
C LYS A 205 -19.03 -21.67 -17.23
N PRO A 206 -19.77 -22.40 -16.37
CA PRO A 206 -19.70 -22.20 -14.93
C PRO A 206 -18.27 -22.36 -14.38
N THR A 207 -17.90 -21.48 -13.46
CA THR A 207 -16.65 -21.58 -12.70
C THR A 207 -16.95 -22.30 -11.39
N GLU A 208 -16.24 -23.39 -11.11
CA GLU A 208 -16.59 -24.30 -10.02
C GLU A 208 -15.36 -24.80 -9.24
N ILE A 209 -15.54 -25.08 -7.96
CA ILE A 209 -14.60 -25.85 -7.13
C ILE A 209 -15.37 -27.00 -6.48
N TYR A 210 -14.85 -28.22 -6.60
CA TYR A 210 -15.37 -29.40 -5.91
C TYR A 210 -14.51 -29.71 -4.69
N PHE A 211 -15.13 -29.81 -3.51
CA PHE A 211 -14.47 -30.24 -2.27
C PHE A 211 -14.56 -31.75 -2.02
N TYR A 212 -14.92 -32.52 -3.06
CA TYR A 212 -15.01 -33.98 -3.04
C TYR A 212 -14.70 -34.54 -4.44
N GLU A 213 -14.29 -35.80 -4.52
CA GLU A 213 -14.06 -36.45 -5.82
C GLU A 213 -15.38 -36.60 -6.59
N SER A 214 -15.41 -36.09 -7.82
CA SER A 214 -16.56 -36.18 -8.71
C SER A 214 -16.09 -36.27 -10.16
N GLU A 215 -16.72 -37.13 -10.96
CA GLU A 215 -16.48 -37.17 -12.41
C GLU A 215 -16.79 -35.83 -13.08
N LYS A 216 -17.77 -35.07 -12.54
CA LYS A 216 -18.09 -33.72 -13.03
C LYS A 216 -16.94 -32.72 -12.84
N ALA A 217 -16.03 -32.96 -11.90
CA ALA A 217 -14.93 -32.06 -11.60
C ALA A 217 -13.83 -32.05 -12.69
N LYS A 218 -13.86 -32.98 -13.66
CA LYS A 218 -12.81 -33.13 -14.68
C LYS A 218 -12.89 -32.11 -15.82
N ASP A 219 -14.08 -31.55 -16.11
CA ASP A 219 -14.32 -30.66 -17.27
C ASP A 219 -14.78 -29.24 -16.88
N ILE A 220 -14.56 -28.82 -15.64
CA ILE A 220 -14.99 -27.51 -15.12
C ILE A 220 -14.04 -26.37 -15.52
N HIS A 221 -14.48 -25.13 -15.32
CA HIS A 221 -13.57 -24.00 -15.26
C HIS A 221 -13.14 -23.79 -13.80
N THR A 222 -11.86 -23.97 -13.51
CA THR A 222 -11.30 -23.70 -12.17
C THR A 222 -10.91 -22.23 -12.05
N PRO A 223 -11.19 -21.55 -10.92
CA PRO A 223 -10.82 -20.15 -10.76
C PRO A 223 -9.31 -19.94 -10.59
N GLY A 224 -8.86 -18.70 -10.74
CA GLY A 224 -7.46 -18.30 -10.52
C GLY A 224 -6.54 -18.54 -11.72
N ASP A 225 -7.11 -18.76 -12.90
CA ASP A 225 -6.42 -19.08 -14.15
C ASP A 225 -5.89 -17.84 -14.91
N ALA A 226 -6.04 -16.64 -14.34
CA ALA A 226 -5.54 -15.39 -14.88
C ALA A 226 -4.58 -14.70 -13.90
N PRO A 227 -3.32 -15.16 -13.77
CA PRO A 227 -2.32 -14.45 -12.98
C PRO A 227 -1.98 -13.12 -13.65
N VAL A 228 -2.13 -12.02 -12.92
CA VAL A 228 -1.84 -10.67 -13.41
C VAL A 228 -0.93 -9.94 -12.44
N GLU A 229 0.13 -9.32 -12.97
CA GLU A 229 0.97 -8.40 -12.21
C GLU A 229 0.21 -7.09 -11.99
N ILE A 230 0.08 -6.69 -10.72
CA ILE A 230 -0.64 -5.48 -10.30
C ILE A 230 0.21 -4.67 -9.32
N ASN A 231 -0.13 -3.39 -9.19
CA ASN A 231 0.36 -2.55 -8.11
C ASN A 231 -0.64 -2.54 -6.95
N ILE A 232 -0.16 -2.80 -5.74
CA ILE A 232 -0.93 -2.76 -4.49
C ILE A 232 -0.37 -1.61 -3.66
N HIS A 233 -1.19 -0.59 -3.40
CA HIS A 233 -0.79 0.65 -2.76
C HIS A 233 -0.79 0.57 -1.23
N ASP A 234 0.18 1.22 -0.60
CA ASP A 234 0.19 1.42 0.85
C ASP A 234 -0.97 2.32 1.25
N ALA A 235 -1.85 1.80 2.09
CA ALA A 235 -3.07 2.46 2.55
C ALA A 235 -2.86 3.31 3.81
N TRP A 236 -1.73 3.22 4.51
CA TRP A 236 -1.50 3.99 5.75
C TRP A 236 -1.68 5.49 5.60
N PRO A 237 -1.17 6.16 4.53
CA PRO A 237 -1.33 7.60 4.37
C PRO A 237 -2.80 8.06 4.28
N ASN A 238 -3.68 7.18 3.81
CA ASN A 238 -5.10 7.45 3.59
C ASN A 238 -6.02 6.58 4.46
N ALA A 239 -5.50 6.00 5.55
CA ALA A 239 -6.21 5.00 6.34
C ALA A 239 -7.61 5.47 6.80
N LYS A 240 -7.74 6.77 7.11
CA LYS A 240 -8.97 7.41 7.58
C LYS A 240 -9.98 7.71 6.46
N ASP A 241 -9.54 7.71 5.20
CA ASP A 241 -10.37 8.05 4.05
C ASP A 241 -11.16 6.83 3.53
N PHE A 242 -10.70 5.62 3.87
CA PHE A 242 -11.36 4.37 3.48
C PHE A 242 -12.55 4.05 4.38
N THR A 243 -13.73 3.93 3.77
CA THR A 243 -14.97 3.61 4.49
C THR A 243 -15.65 2.37 3.92
N ILE A 244 -16.37 1.65 4.78
CA ILE A 244 -17.14 0.46 4.41
C ILE A 244 -18.23 0.76 3.36
N ASP A 245 -18.85 1.94 3.40
CA ASP A 245 -19.91 2.32 2.46
C ASP A 245 -19.39 2.86 1.13
N ARG A 246 -18.16 3.38 1.05
CA ARG A 246 -17.57 3.88 -0.20
C ARG A 246 -16.63 2.89 -0.85
N ASN A 247 -15.67 2.37 -0.10
CA ASN A 247 -14.57 1.56 -0.62
C ASN A 247 -14.79 0.05 -0.42
N GLY A 248 -15.78 -0.34 0.40
CA GLY A 248 -16.04 -1.73 0.76
C GLY A 248 -15.13 -2.26 1.89
N PHE A 249 -14.17 -1.46 2.36
CA PHE A 249 -13.32 -1.79 3.49
C PHE A 249 -12.97 -0.54 4.33
N SER A 250 -12.55 -0.75 5.57
CA SER A 250 -12.06 0.33 6.44
C SER A 250 -11.12 -0.22 7.52
N LEU A 251 -10.18 0.61 7.99
CA LEU A 251 -9.27 0.28 9.07
C LEU A 251 -9.78 0.82 10.42
N HIS A 252 -9.66 0.03 11.48
CA HIS A 252 -10.01 0.42 12.84
C HIS A 252 -8.93 0.05 13.84
N GLU A 253 -8.68 0.93 14.80
CA GLU A 253 -7.99 0.56 16.03
C GLU A 253 -8.89 -0.38 16.84
N PHE A 254 -8.38 -1.56 17.16
CA PHE A 254 -9.10 -2.63 17.83
C PHE A 254 -8.15 -3.47 18.67
N LYS A 255 -7.88 -3.01 19.88
CA LYS A 255 -7.13 -3.77 20.89
C LYS A 255 -8.07 -4.76 21.57
N ALA A 256 -7.97 -6.03 21.17
CA ALA A 256 -8.72 -7.11 21.79
C ALA A 256 -8.19 -7.39 23.20
N ASN A 257 -9.09 -7.73 24.13
CA ASN A 257 -8.70 -8.23 25.46
C ASN A 257 -8.43 -9.74 25.45
N HIS A 258 -8.96 -10.45 24.45
CA HIS A 258 -8.76 -11.87 24.24
C HIS A 258 -7.33 -12.22 23.75
N ASP A 259 -6.74 -13.29 24.32
CA ASP A 259 -5.40 -13.79 24.01
C ASP A 259 -5.32 -15.32 23.76
N ASP A 260 -6.39 -16.09 24.00
CA ASP A 260 -6.43 -17.55 23.80
C ASP A 260 -7.08 -17.97 22.47
N TRP A 261 -6.30 -17.91 21.40
CA TRP A 261 -6.74 -18.22 20.04
C TRP A 261 -6.79 -19.72 19.68
N ASP A 262 -6.37 -20.59 20.60
CA ASP A 262 -6.39 -22.05 20.40
C ASP A 262 -7.69 -22.70 20.95
N ASP A 263 -8.47 -21.98 21.78
CA ASP A 263 -9.75 -22.41 22.34
C ASP A 263 -10.94 -21.71 21.65
N ASP A 264 -11.70 -22.49 20.87
CA ASP A 264 -12.89 -22.07 20.14
C ASP A 264 -14.02 -21.54 21.07
N GLU A 265 -14.16 -22.09 22.28
CA GLU A 265 -15.12 -21.59 23.27
C GLU A 265 -14.65 -20.27 23.89
N ALA A 266 -13.34 -20.11 24.13
CA ALA A 266 -12.77 -18.86 24.61
C ALA A 266 -12.97 -17.73 23.57
N VAL A 267 -12.73 -18.00 22.29
CA VAL A 267 -12.96 -17.04 21.19
C VAL A 267 -14.43 -16.62 21.15
N ARG A 268 -15.37 -17.58 21.24
CA ARG A 268 -16.81 -17.28 21.24
C ARG A 268 -17.26 -16.49 22.45
N SER A 269 -16.77 -16.83 23.64
CA SER A 269 -17.25 -16.24 24.90
C SER A 269 -16.64 -14.87 25.19
N SER A 270 -15.41 -14.61 24.75
CA SER A 270 -14.68 -13.37 25.08
C SER A 270 -14.44 -12.45 23.88
N PHE A 271 -14.11 -12.98 22.70
CA PHE A 271 -13.78 -12.14 21.53
C PHE A 271 -15.00 -11.74 20.69
N TYR A 272 -15.98 -12.63 20.52
CA TYR A 272 -17.20 -12.30 19.74
C TYR A 272 -17.95 -11.07 20.30
N PRO A 273 -18.13 -10.89 21.62
CA PRO A 273 -18.75 -9.69 22.16
C PRO A 273 -18.01 -8.40 21.76
N GLU A 274 -16.68 -8.39 21.79
CA GLU A 274 -15.87 -7.23 21.40
C GLU A 274 -16.08 -6.88 19.90
N VAL A 275 -16.18 -7.90 19.04
CA VAL A 275 -16.46 -7.74 17.61
C VAL A 275 -17.87 -7.19 17.38
N VAL A 276 -18.86 -7.69 18.11
CA VAL A 276 -20.25 -7.21 18.04
C VAL A 276 -20.31 -5.72 18.41
N GLU A 277 -19.63 -5.30 19.48
CA GLU A 277 -19.59 -3.89 19.89
C GLU A 277 -18.90 -2.99 18.85
N LEU A 278 -17.75 -3.43 18.30
CA LEU A 278 -17.05 -2.72 17.23
C LEU A 278 -17.98 -2.49 16.03
N LEU A 279 -18.67 -3.53 15.58
CA LEU A 279 -19.54 -3.46 14.40
C LEU A 279 -20.78 -2.61 14.67
N LYS A 280 -21.44 -2.76 15.83
CA LYS A 280 -22.59 -1.89 16.19
C LYS A 280 -22.19 -0.42 16.20
N ARG A 281 -21.05 -0.08 16.81
CA ARG A 281 -20.54 1.29 16.87
C ARG A 281 -20.20 1.85 15.50
N THR A 282 -19.58 1.05 14.65
CA THR A 282 -19.05 1.51 13.35
C THR A 282 -20.13 1.61 12.28
N THR A 283 -21.11 0.71 12.31
CA THR A 283 -22.09 0.56 11.24
C THR A 283 -23.45 1.14 11.62
N GLY A 284 -23.77 1.23 12.91
CA GLY A 284 -25.10 1.54 13.41
C GLY A 284 -26.07 0.35 13.44
N ALA A 285 -25.59 -0.87 13.16
CA ALA A 285 -26.40 -2.09 13.23
C ALA A 285 -27.05 -2.28 14.62
N LYS A 286 -28.30 -2.74 14.63
CA LYS A 286 -29.05 -3.03 15.86
C LYS A 286 -28.75 -4.43 16.38
N ARG A 287 -28.58 -5.39 15.47
CA ARG A 287 -28.19 -6.76 15.75
C ARG A 287 -26.98 -7.12 14.90
N VAL A 288 -26.02 -7.80 15.53
CA VAL A 288 -24.87 -8.39 14.85
C VAL A 288 -24.86 -9.87 15.23
N LEU A 289 -24.88 -10.75 14.24
CA LEU A 289 -24.73 -12.19 14.42
C LEU A 289 -23.33 -12.59 13.97
N VAL A 290 -22.54 -13.18 14.87
CA VAL A 290 -21.31 -13.87 14.50
C VAL A 290 -21.64 -15.34 14.27
N PHE A 291 -21.35 -15.86 13.09
CA PHE A 291 -21.75 -17.23 12.72
C PHE A 291 -20.59 -18.17 12.38
N ASP A 292 -19.39 -17.63 12.16
CA ASP A 292 -18.20 -18.41 11.83
C ASP A 292 -16.94 -17.60 12.11
N HIS A 293 -15.84 -18.30 12.38
CA HIS A 293 -14.52 -17.70 12.41
C HIS A 293 -13.46 -18.61 11.78
N THR A 294 -12.38 -18.01 11.32
CA THR A 294 -11.22 -18.72 10.80
C THR A 294 -9.96 -18.16 11.43
N ILE A 295 -9.26 -19.00 12.20
CA ILE A 295 -7.98 -18.66 12.84
C ILE A 295 -6.86 -19.37 12.08
N ARG A 296 -5.92 -18.59 11.56
CA ARG A 296 -4.73 -19.06 10.85
C ARG A 296 -3.52 -18.82 11.73
N THR A 297 -2.85 -19.89 12.13
CA THR A 297 -1.63 -19.90 12.95
C THR A 297 -0.64 -20.90 12.36
N GLU A 298 0.65 -20.76 12.69
CA GLU A 298 1.66 -21.73 12.27
C GLU A 298 1.33 -23.14 12.82
N ARG A 299 0.82 -23.19 14.06
CA ARG A 299 0.36 -24.43 14.71
C ARG A 299 -0.80 -25.10 13.97
N ASN A 300 -1.77 -24.31 13.49
CA ASN A 300 -2.92 -24.85 12.75
C ASN A 300 -2.54 -25.33 11.34
N ALA A 301 -1.56 -24.71 10.70
CA ALA A 301 -1.07 -25.11 9.37
C ALA A 301 -0.42 -26.50 9.34
N GLN A 302 0.06 -27.00 10.49
CA GLN A 302 0.71 -28.31 10.62
C GLN A 302 -0.28 -29.45 10.93
N LYS A 303 -1.54 -29.15 11.26
CA LYS A 303 -2.58 -30.16 11.52
C LYS A 303 -3.04 -30.76 10.19
N LYS A 304 -3.16 -32.09 10.09
CA LYS A 304 -3.78 -32.75 8.92
C LYS A 304 -5.24 -32.30 8.79
N LEU A 305 -5.71 -32.09 7.55
CA LEU A 305 -7.14 -31.91 7.28
C LEU A 305 -7.90 -33.16 7.72
N THR A 306 -8.58 -33.08 8.86
CA THR A 306 -9.37 -34.18 9.43
C THR A 306 -10.88 -33.97 9.26
N ASP A 307 -11.33 -32.79 8.84
CA ASP A 307 -12.74 -32.44 8.73
C ASP A 307 -13.00 -31.43 7.58
N GLU A 308 -13.85 -31.80 6.62
CA GLU A 308 -14.28 -30.96 5.49
C GLU A 308 -15.03 -29.69 5.94
N LYS A 309 -15.57 -29.67 7.16
CA LYS A 309 -16.25 -28.51 7.77
C LYS A 309 -15.29 -27.52 8.42
N ASN A 310 -14.02 -27.88 8.61
CA ASN A 310 -13.07 -27.05 9.33
C ASN A 310 -12.46 -25.96 8.42
N THR A 311 -12.79 -24.69 8.70
CA THR A 311 -12.27 -23.52 7.99
C THR A 311 -10.92 -23.05 8.54
N SER A 312 -10.52 -23.47 9.76
CA SER A 312 -9.32 -23.00 10.49
C SER A 312 -7.97 -23.49 9.95
N GLN A 313 -7.95 -24.44 9.01
CA GLN A 313 -6.71 -25.06 8.52
C GLN A 313 -6.29 -24.57 7.12
N ARG A 314 -6.90 -23.49 6.61
CA ARG A 314 -6.65 -23.00 5.25
C ARG A 314 -5.53 -21.97 5.23
N THR A 315 -4.55 -22.19 4.34
CA THR A 315 -3.54 -21.19 3.98
C THR A 315 -4.22 -19.89 3.52
N PRO A 316 -3.53 -18.73 3.60
CA PRO A 316 -4.03 -17.49 3.02
C PRO A 316 -4.53 -17.70 1.58
N VAL A 317 -5.76 -17.27 1.30
CA VAL A 317 -6.38 -17.45 -0.02
C VAL A 317 -5.74 -16.47 -1.00
N MET A 318 -5.06 -17.02 -2.01
CA MET A 318 -4.34 -16.26 -3.04
C MET A 318 -5.19 -15.98 -4.29
N LEU A 319 -6.47 -16.36 -4.26
CA LEU A 319 -7.45 -16.12 -5.30
C LEU A 319 -8.12 -14.76 -5.05
N VAL A 320 -8.27 -13.93 -6.09
CA VAL A 320 -9.09 -12.72 -6.01
C VAL A 320 -10.57 -13.11 -5.95
N HIS A 321 -11.22 -12.80 -4.82
CA HIS A 321 -12.61 -13.20 -4.57
C HIS A 321 -13.37 -12.20 -3.68
N CYS A 322 -14.67 -12.40 -3.58
CA CYS A 322 -15.55 -11.87 -2.55
C CYS A 322 -16.43 -13.02 -2.02
N ASP A 323 -16.62 -13.10 -0.71
CA ASP A 323 -17.19 -14.29 -0.04
C ASP A 323 -18.65 -14.60 -0.38
N TYR A 324 -19.40 -13.62 -0.85
CA TYR A 324 -20.83 -13.77 -1.12
C TYR A 324 -21.22 -13.16 -2.46
N THR A 325 -22.29 -13.73 -3.02
CA THR A 325 -23.01 -13.21 -4.18
C THR A 325 -24.27 -12.49 -3.72
N ALA A 326 -24.91 -11.73 -4.63
CA ALA A 326 -26.20 -11.14 -4.36
C ALA A 326 -27.26 -12.19 -3.97
N GLU A 327 -27.12 -13.41 -4.47
CA GLU A 327 -28.01 -14.54 -4.21
C GLU A 327 -27.63 -15.35 -2.97
N SER A 328 -26.33 -15.58 -2.72
CA SER A 328 -25.90 -16.41 -1.60
C SER A 328 -26.01 -15.69 -0.25
N GLY A 329 -25.95 -14.36 -0.22
CA GLY A 329 -26.14 -13.56 1.00
C GLY A 329 -27.48 -13.84 1.70
N PRO A 330 -28.64 -13.61 1.05
CA PRO A 330 -29.94 -13.92 1.62
C PRO A 330 -30.13 -15.40 1.97
N VAL A 331 -29.66 -16.31 1.11
CA VAL A 331 -29.71 -17.76 1.38
C VAL A 331 -28.97 -18.10 2.68
N ARG A 332 -27.81 -17.46 2.93
CA ARG A 332 -27.05 -17.68 4.16
C ARG A 332 -27.79 -17.17 5.40
N VAL A 333 -28.53 -16.07 5.30
CA VAL A 333 -29.40 -15.59 6.40
C VAL A 333 -30.47 -16.64 6.71
N THR A 334 -31.17 -17.16 5.69
CA THR A 334 -32.18 -18.21 5.86
C THR A 334 -31.61 -19.48 6.48
N GLN A 335 -30.43 -19.93 6.05
CA GLN A 335 -29.75 -21.11 6.60
C GLN A 335 -29.41 -20.97 8.09
N LEU A 336 -29.09 -19.76 8.55
CA LEU A 336 -28.65 -19.52 9.93
C LEU A 336 -29.79 -19.17 10.89
N LEU A 337 -30.86 -18.55 10.39
CA LEU A 337 -31.91 -17.96 11.23
C LEU A 337 -33.30 -18.55 11.01
N GLY A 338 -33.46 -19.46 10.03
CA GLY A 338 -34.71 -20.19 9.82
C GLY A 338 -35.92 -19.25 9.68
N GLU A 339 -36.88 -19.40 10.59
CA GLU A 339 -38.15 -18.65 10.58
C GLU A 339 -37.97 -17.12 10.75
N GLU A 340 -36.93 -16.66 11.45
CA GLU A 340 -36.67 -15.22 11.64
C GLU A 340 -36.14 -14.54 10.37
N ALA A 341 -35.65 -15.31 9.40
CA ALA A 341 -34.92 -14.77 8.26
C ALA A 341 -35.78 -13.87 7.37
N GLU A 342 -37.06 -14.18 7.17
CA GLU A 342 -37.96 -13.41 6.31
C GLU A 342 -38.15 -11.97 6.85
N ASP A 343 -38.45 -11.83 8.14
CA ASP A 343 -38.58 -10.51 8.76
C ASP A 343 -37.26 -9.73 8.73
N LEU A 344 -36.12 -10.39 9.01
CA LEU A 344 -34.82 -9.73 8.99
C LEU A 344 -34.39 -9.28 7.58
N LEU A 345 -34.68 -10.09 6.56
CA LEU A 345 -34.40 -9.78 5.15
C LEU A 345 -35.34 -8.72 4.56
N SER A 346 -36.45 -8.41 5.24
CA SER A 346 -37.32 -7.29 4.85
C SER A 346 -36.67 -5.92 5.09
N ARG A 347 -35.56 -5.88 5.84
CA ARG A 347 -34.78 -4.68 6.17
C ARG A 347 -33.36 -4.81 5.61
N ARG A 348 -32.56 -3.75 5.76
CA ARG A 348 -31.16 -3.80 5.33
C ARG A 348 -30.41 -4.84 6.15
N VAL A 349 -29.71 -5.71 5.43
CA VAL A 349 -28.74 -6.68 5.93
C VAL A 349 -27.41 -6.49 5.21
N SER A 350 -26.31 -6.54 5.94
CA SER A 350 -24.95 -6.53 5.38
C SER A 350 -24.06 -7.57 6.05
N PHE A 351 -23.15 -8.18 5.29
CA PHE A 351 -22.15 -9.10 5.82
C PHE A 351 -20.82 -8.36 5.91
N ILE A 352 -20.23 -8.39 7.10
CA ILE A 352 -18.97 -7.70 7.36
C ILE A 352 -18.02 -8.68 8.02
N ASN A 353 -16.93 -9.00 7.36
CA ASN A 353 -15.85 -9.77 7.95
C ASN A 353 -14.95 -8.83 8.75
N VAL A 354 -14.56 -9.24 9.95
CA VAL A 354 -13.54 -8.56 10.75
C VAL A 354 -12.25 -9.36 10.62
N TRP A 355 -11.31 -8.83 9.88
CA TRP A 355 -9.98 -9.41 9.73
C TRP A 355 -9.01 -8.73 10.69
N LYS A 356 -8.36 -9.52 11.55
CA LYS A 356 -7.44 -9.04 12.57
C LYS A 356 -6.16 -9.87 12.57
N PRO A 357 -4.98 -9.25 12.51
CA PRO A 357 -3.73 -9.96 12.69
C PRO A 357 -3.51 -10.31 14.18
N LEU A 358 -2.91 -11.47 14.43
CA LEU A 358 -2.54 -11.93 15.77
C LEU A 358 -1.10 -11.56 16.12
N ASN A 359 -0.25 -11.38 15.10
CA ASN A 359 1.11 -10.86 15.17
C ASN A 359 1.34 -9.80 14.08
N ILE A 360 2.48 -9.10 14.09
CA ILE A 360 2.82 -8.16 13.01
C ILE A 360 2.85 -8.94 11.68
N VAL A 361 2.16 -8.41 10.67
CA VAL A 361 2.06 -9.07 9.35
C VAL A 361 3.29 -8.76 8.52
N GLU A 362 4.18 -9.74 8.37
CA GLU A 362 5.41 -9.61 7.57
C GLU A 362 5.37 -10.39 6.26
N GLU A 363 4.55 -11.44 6.16
CA GLU A 363 4.30 -12.15 4.91
C GLU A 363 2.81 -12.21 4.58
N ARG A 364 2.53 -12.46 3.29
CA ARG A 364 1.19 -12.73 2.77
C ARG A 364 0.10 -11.75 3.26
N PRO A 365 0.32 -10.43 3.25
CA PRO A 365 -0.67 -9.48 3.74
C PRO A 365 -1.99 -9.55 2.95
N LEU A 366 -3.04 -8.96 3.53
CA LEU A 366 -4.34 -8.87 2.89
C LEU A 366 -4.40 -7.62 2.01
N ALA A 367 -4.74 -7.80 0.74
CA ALA A 367 -5.05 -6.72 -0.18
C ALA A 367 -6.55 -6.63 -0.46
N MET A 368 -7.05 -5.41 -0.60
CA MET A 368 -8.44 -5.08 -0.90
C MET A 368 -8.51 -4.23 -2.17
N CYS A 369 -9.44 -4.57 -3.06
CA CYS A 369 -9.74 -3.79 -4.25
C CYS A 369 -10.77 -2.72 -3.90
N ASP A 370 -10.45 -1.45 -4.16
CA ASP A 370 -11.35 -0.32 -3.94
C ASP A 370 -12.57 -0.44 -4.83
N VAL A 371 -13.76 -0.54 -4.22
CA VAL A 371 -15.03 -0.73 -4.93
C VAL A 371 -15.33 0.40 -5.91
N GLU A 372 -14.87 1.64 -5.65
CA GLU A 372 -15.03 2.76 -6.60
C GLU A 372 -14.30 2.54 -7.93
N SER A 373 -13.31 1.64 -7.94
CA SER A 373 -12.52 1.29 -9.12
C SER A 373 -13.10 0.11 -9.91
N CYS A 374 -14.04 -0.63 -9.31
CA CYS A 374 -14.67 -1.83 -9.87
C CYS A 374 -15.94 -1.48 -10.68
N ARG A 375 -16.38 -2.42 -11.53
CA ARG A 375 -17.72 -2.47 -12.14
C ARG A 375 -18.42 -3.74 -11.72
N ASP A 376 -19.74 -3.75 -11.76
CA ASP A 376 -20.54 -4.95 -11.45
C ASP A 376 -20.16 -6.12 -12.37
N GLU A 377 -19.88 -5.85 -13.65
CA GLU A 377 -19.45 -6.89 -14.59
C GLU A 377 -18.06 -7.47 -14.31
N ASP A 378 -17.28 -6.87 -13.41
CA ASP A 378 -15.98 -7.42 -13.01
C ASP A 378 -16.13 -8.64 -12.11
N PHE A 379 -17.28 -8.79 -11.43
CA PHE A 379 -17.61 -9.90 -10.55
C PHE A 379 -18.47 -10.95 -11.27
N PHE A 380 -18.14 -12.23 -11.10
CA PHE A 380 -18.95 -13.33 -11.60
C PHE A 380 -18.88 -14.54 -10.67
N LYS A 381 -19.89 -15.42 -10.78
CA LYS A 381 -20.13 -16.48 -9.79
C LYS A 381 -19.08 -17.58 -9.88
N LEU A 382 -18.57 -17.95 -8.71
CA LEU A 382 -17.86 -19.19 -8.44
C LEU A 382 -18.79 -20.10 -7.62
N PHE A 383 -19.09 -21.28 -8.13
CA PHE A 383 -19.86 -22.29 -7.42
C PHE A 383 -18.94 -23.19 -6.58
N LEU A 384 -19.22 -23.27 -5.29
CA LEU A 384 -18.51 -24.12 -4.34
C LEU A 384 -19.36 -25.38 -4.10
N ARG A 385 -18.90 -26.53 -4.61
CA ARG A 385 -19.63 -27.80 -4.55
C ARG A 385 -19.15 -28.62 -3.37
N TYR A 386 -20.03 -28.80 -2.38
CA TYR A 386 -19.85 -29.74 -1.27
C TYR A 386 -20.76 -30.96 -1.48
N ARG A 387 -20.51 -32.06 -0.74
CA ARG A 387 -21.31 -33.29 -0.88
C ARG A 387 -22.81 -33.07 -0.62
N GLU A 388 -23.12 -32.21 0.34
CA GLU A 388 -24.47 -32.04 0.89
C GLU A 388 -25.07 -30.64 0.60
N ARG A 389 -24.29 -29.73 0.02
CA ARG A 389 -24.74 -28.36 -0.26
C ARG A 389 -23.91 -27.71 -1.36
N ASP A 390 -24.49 -26.68 -1.96
CA ASP A 390 -23.77 -25.74 -2.81
C ASP A 390 -23.56 -24.41 -2.07
N GLY A 391 -22.43 -23.76 -2.35
CA GLY A 391 -22.17 -22.38 -1.98
C GLY A 391 -21.85 -21.54 -3.22
N GLU A 392 -21.91 -20.22 -3.07
CA GLU A 392 -21.52 -19.29 -4.14
C GLU A 392 -20.71 -18.14 -3.56
N ASN A 393 -19.59 -17.86 -4.22
CA ASN A 393 -18.75 -16.69 -4.00
C ASN A 393 -18.69 -15.89 -5.32
N TYR A 394 -18.24 -14.64 -5.26
CA TYR A 394 -17.75 -13.98 -6.47
C TYR A 394 -16.25 -14.21 -6.65
N VAL A 395 -15.84 -14.42 -7.89
CA VAL A 395 -14.47 -14.19 -8.38
C VAL A 395 -14.46 -12.98 -9.30
N MET A 396 -13.29 -12.43 -9.55
CA MET A 396 -13.16 -11.25 -10.40
C MET A 396 -12.38 -11.54 -11.68
N LYS A 397 -12.77 -10.89 -12.77
CA LYS A 397 -11.93 -10.73 -13.97
C LYS A 397 -11.02 -9.52 -13.78
N HIS A 398 -9.84 -9.52 -14.40
CA HIS A 398 -8.94 -8.37 -14.30
C HIS A 398 -9.48 -7.15 -15.07
N SER A 399 -9.24 -5.96 -14.51
CA SER A 399 -9.50 -4.67 -15.13
C SER A 399 -8.35 -3.71 -14.80
N PRO A 400 -7.80 -2.96 -15.77
CA PRO A 400 -6.73 -1.99 -15.52
C PRO A 400 -7.18 -0.80 -14.67
N ARG A 401 -8.49 -0.66 -14.39
CA ARG A 401 -8.98 0.36 -13.47
C ARG A 401 -8.81 -0.02 -12.01
N HIS A 402 -8.70 -1.31 -11.70
CA HIS A 402 -8.67 -1.79 -10.33
C HIS A 402 -7.56 -1.11 -9.53
N LYS A 403 -7.93 -0.56 -8.37
CA LYS A 403 -7.01 0.03 -7.42
C LYS A 403 -6.96 -0.86 -6.19
N TRP A 404 -5.78 -1.40 -5.92
CA TRP A 404 -5.55 -2.28 -4.79
C TRP A 404 -4.83 -1.58 -3.66
N TYR A 405 -5.21 -1.92 -2.44
CA TYR A 405 -4.68 -1.33 -1.23
C TYR A 405 -4.35 -2.40 -0.19
N TYR A 406 -3.30 -2.18 0.59
CA TYR A 406 -2.95 -3.00 1.74
C TYR A 406 -2.32 -2.15 2.84
N PHE A 407 -2.27 -2.71 4.05
CA PHE A 407 -1.65 -2.08 5.22
C PHE A 407 -0.35 -2.84 5.57
N PRO A 408 0.83 -2.40 5.09
CA PRO A 408 2.09 -3.08 5.37
C PRO A 408 2.38 -3.11 6.87
N LYS A 409 2.90 -4.24 7.39
CA LYS A 409 3.25 -4.41 8.81
C LYS A 409 2.12 -4.09 9.80
N MET A 410 0.86 -4.34 9.40
CA MET A 410 -0.30 -4.16 10.28
C MET A 410 -0.12 -4.96 11.59
N THR A 411 -0.46 -4.34 12.72
CA THR A 411 -0.18 -4.88 14.05
C THR A 411 -1.44 -5.47 14.69
N PRO A 412 -1.30 -6.29 15.75
CA PRO A 412 -2.44 -6.84 16.51
C PRO A 412 -3.27 -5.79 17.26
N GLN A 413 -2.98 -4.50 17.13
CA GLN A 413 -3.81 -3.43 17.69
C GLN A 413 -4.87 -2.97 16.72
N GLN A 414 -4.89 -3.49 15.49
CA GLN A 414 -5.74 -3.02 14.41
C GLN A 414 -6.66 -4.13 13.89
N ALA A 415 -7.72 -3.75 13.17
CA ALA A 415 -8.59 -4.64 12.42
C ALA A 415 -9.04 -3.98 11.12
N ILE A 416 -9.20 -4.79 10.08
CA ILE A 416 -9.84 -4.40 8.81
C ILE A 416 -11.26 -4.93 8.83
N LEU A 417 -12.21 -4.05 8.53
CA LEU A 417 -13.57 -4.46 8.19
C LEU A 417 -13.66 -4.64 6.67
N LEU A 418 -14.26 -5.74 6.23
CA LEU A 418 -14.49 -6.07 4.81
C LEU A 418 -15.98 -6.29 4.60
N LYS A 419 -16.62 -5.49 3.75
CA LYS A 419 -18.02 -5.69 3.40
C LYS A 419 -18.12 -6.66 2.24
N THR A 420 -18.55 -7.88 2.56
CA THR A 420 -18.64 -9.00 1.61
C THR A 420 -20.05 -9.16 1.02
N TYR A 421 -21.06 -8.51 1.58
CA TYR A 421 -22.40 -8.38 1.01
C TYR A 421 -23.13 -7.16 1.61
N ASP A 422 -23.97 -6.48 0.81
CA ASP A 422 -24.99 -5.55 1.29
C ASP A 422 -26.24 -5.65 0.41
N SER A 423 -27.39 -5.75 1.08
CA SER A 423 -28.71 -5.79 0.46
C SER A 423 -29.13 -4.45 -0.14
N ALA A 424 -28.59 -3.33 0.37
CA ALA A 424 -28.91 -2.01 -0.16
C ALA A 424 -28.24 -1.78 -1.53
N THR A 425 -28.98 -1.18 -2.46
CA THR A 425 -28.56 -0.89 -3.84
C THR A 425 -28.50 0.61 -4.14
N ASP A 426 -28.35 1.44 -3.10
CA ASP A 426 -28.38 2.91 -3.16
C ASP A 426 -27.02 3.55 -3.52
N GLY A 427 -26.17 2.82 -4.22
CA GLY A 427 -24.84 3.27 -4.67
C GLY A 427 -23.71 3.05 -3.66
N ARG A 428 -24.00 2.57 -2.44
CA ARG A 428 -22.95 2.14 -1.51
C ARG A 428 -22.22 0.90 -2.01
N ALA A 429 -20.98 0.70 -1.56
CA ALA A 429 -20.24 -0.53 -1.78
C ALA A 429 -21.03 -1.74 -1.22
N ARG A 430 -21.07 -2.82 -2.00
CA ARG A 430 -21.79 -4.06 -1.67
C ARG A 430 -20.89 -5.29 -1.58
N PHE A 431 -19.86 -5.36 -2.42
CA PHE A 431 -18.97 -6.50 -2.55
C PHE A 431 -17.52 -6.01 -2.67
N VAL A 432 -16.66 -6.36 -1.71
CA VAL A 432 -15.23 -6.02 -1.76
C VAL A 432 -14.41 -7.22 -2.25
N GLY A 433 -13.75 -7.03 -3.39
CA GLY A 433 -12.75 -7.98 -3.86
C GLY A 433 -11.51 -7.95 -2.97
N HIS A 434 -11.02 -9.11 -2.55
CA HIS A 434 -9.84 -9.20 -1.69
C HIS A 434 -9.03 -10.48 -1.95
N THR A 435 -7.76 -10.46 -1.58
CA THR A 435 -6.84 -11.60 -1.71
C THR A 435 -5.67 -11.45 -0.75
N ALA A 436 -5.08 -12.57 -0.32
CA ALA A 436 -3.69 -12.55 0.13
C ALA A 436 -2.77 -12.44 -1.09
N PHE A 437 -1.58 -11.88 -0.91
CA PHE A 437 -0.59 -11.77 -2.00
C PHE A 437 0.84 -11.97 -1.48
N VAL A 438 1.76 -12.36 -2.34
CA VAL A 438 3.18 -12.43 -1.97
C VAL A 438 3.75 -11.01 -2.01
N ASP A 439 4.05 -10.44 -0.84
CA ASP A 439 4.75 -9.17 -0.78
C ASP A 439 6.21 -9.41 -1.18
N PRO A 440 6.69 -8.86 -2.31
CA PRO A 440 8.05 -9.08 -2.80
C PRO A 440 9.11 -8.49 -1.85
N THR A 441 8.67 -7.76 -0.83
CA THR A 441 9.50 -7.09 0.15
C THR A 441 9.55 -7.79 1.50
N SER A 442 8.77 -8.85 1.69
CA SER A 442 8.90 -9.73 2.85
C SER A 442 10.33 -10.25 2.97
N PRO A 443 10.93 -10.23 4.17
CA PRO A 443 12.24 -10.84 4.36
C PRO A 443 12.19 -12.35 4.07
N PRO A 444 13.30 -12.98 3.62
CA PRO A 444 13.32 -14.41 3.33
C PRO A 444 12.92 -15.32 4.50
N ASN A 445 13.05 -14.82 5.73
CA ASN A 445 12.70 -15.48 6.99
C ASN A 445 11.52 -14.79 7.70
N ALA A 446 10.65 -14.10 6.96
CA ALA A 446 9.44 -13.49 7.52
C ALA A 446 8.62 -14.52 8.32
N PRO A 447 8.20 -14.20 9.55
CA PRO A 447 7.30 -15.06 10.31
C PRO A 447 6.00 -15.29 9.54
N MET A 448 5.45 -16.51 9.64
CA MET A 448 4.17 -16.84 9.02
C MET A 448 3.08 -15.87 9.49
N ARG A 449 2.22 -15.44 8.57
CA ARG A 449 1.08 -14.59 8.91
C ARG A 449 0.10 -15.33 9.82
N GLU A 450 -0.08 -14.82 11.03
CA GLU A 450 -1.10 -15.26 11.96
C GLU A 450 -2.25 -14.25 12.04
N SER A 451 -3.49 -14.72 11.85
CA SER A 451 -4.66 -13.85 11.74
C SER A 451 -5.94 -14.58 12.11
N VAL A 452 -6.89 -13.84 12.66
CA VAL A 452 -8.29 -14.26 12.82
C VAL A 452 -9.18 -13.50 11.85
N GLU A 453 -10.17 -14.20 11.31
CA GLU A 453 -11.20 -13.63 10.46
C GLU A 453 -12.56 -14.03 11.04
N ILE A 454 -13.34 -13.05 11.47
CA ILE A 454 -14.67 -13.26 12.07
C ILE A 454 -15.73 -12.89 11.03
N ARG A 455 -16.63 -13.82 10.71
CA ARG A 455 -17.71 -13.59 9.75
C ARG A 455 -18.99 -13.21 10.47
N THR A 456 -19.56 -12.08 10.08
CA THR A 456 -20.73 -11.50 10.76
C THR A 456 -21.82 -11.08 9.80
N ILE A 457 -23.04 -11.02 10.32
CA ILE A 457 -24.21 -10.44 9.67
C ILE A 457 -24.71 -9.28 10.54
N CYS A 458 -24.80 -8.09 9.94
CA CYS A 458 -25.31 -6.88 10.56
C CYS A 458 -26.74 -6.61 10.06
N PHE A 459 -27.67 -6.40 10.98
CA PHE A 459 -29.07 -6.06 10.73
C PHE A 459 -29.36 -4.65 11.26
N TYR A 460 -30.01 -3.81 10.46
CA TYR A 460 -30.21 -2.38 10.72
C TYR A 460 -31.63 -2.00 11.09
#